data_AF-U6L0I0-F1
#
_entry.id   AF-U6L0I0-F1
#
_cell.length_a   1.000
_cell.length_b   1.000
_cell.length_c   1.000
_cell.angle_alpha   90.00
_cell.angle_beta   90.00
_cell.angle_gamma   90.00
#
_symmetry.space_group_name_H-M   'P 1'
#
loop_
_entity.id
_entity.type
_entity.pdbx_description
1 polymer ?
#
loop_
_entity_poly.entity_id
_entity_poly.type
_entity_poly.pdbx_seq_one_letter_code
_entity_poly.pdbx_strand_id
1 'polypeptide(L)'
;MGDSVAELPRAAANGDYDLEQQQQQLQQQQETEQLQQQAEQLLQQIKRDPWKAAYYEAALRIREVQRAYAEHCPIDEELLLQWFDAERRQSSSSSNNSSNSSLCSIPRSSTGSSTPTTPSAGSQPGHSSSSSSSSSSVDEAKALLELGLRLQPSVSLWLQYIRHLEGAAAAAAAADREWQVRFAFENALCTFQLHALEGPCLWGAYRHFEAQLLRHWQSSSSSSSRQQQQQQQQQVQLQIARIRTLFYRQLQLPLGGLGDLLDEYRVWELEHTGSEAAFSVGASLHAAAAAEWSRSRKAFEMKVQNALEEDQANRQIHSIARVWGEYLDSEKQIGDTARVLVTYHRALEELGALRPELWRECADYIA
;
A
#
# COMPACT_ATOMS: atom_id res chain seq x y z
N MET A 1 77.70 32.33 -7.02
CA MET A 1 76.69 31.54 -7.77
C MET A 1 76.64 30.19 -7.09
N GLY A 2 75.55 29.69 -6.52
CA GLY A 2 74.19 30.18 -6.35
C GLY A 2 73.46 29.26 -5.35
N ASP A 3 72.41 29.81 -4.76
CA ASP A 3 71.20 29.23 -4.17
C ASP A 3 71.26 27.92 -3.37
N SER A 4 71.04 28.06 -2.07
CA SER A 4 70.39 27.05 -1.22
C SER A 4 68.99 27.56 -0.86
N VAL A 5 67.97 27.00 -1.51
CA VAL A 5 66.55 27.22 -1.20
C VAL A 5 66.23 26.46 0.08
N ALA A 6 65.84 27.19 1.14
CA ALA A 6 65.28 26.60 2.35
C ALA A 6 63.77 26.40 2.16
N GLU A 7 63.34 25.14 2.16
CA GLU A 7 61.94 24.73 2.26
C GLU A 7 61.32 25.21 3.59
N LEU A 8 60.24 25.97 3.50
CA LEU A 8 59.31 26.24 4.60
C LEU A 8 58.29 25.10 4.68
N PRO A 9 58.04 24.49 5.86
CA PRO A 9 57.08 23.41 5.97
C PRO A 9 55.64 23.96 5.98
N ARG A 10 54.88 23.64 4.93
CA ARG A 10 53.40 23.64 4.93
C ARG A 10 52.92 22.48 5.80
N ALA A 11 52.79 22.67 7.11
CA ALA A 11 52.32 21.63 8.04
C ALA A 11 51.31 22.10 9.10
N ALA A 12 50.80 23.34 9.00
CA ALA A 12 49.89 23.90 10.02
C ALA A 12 48.40 23.93 9.61
N ALA A 13 48.05 23.43 8.41
CA ALA A 13 46.69 23.56 7.88
C ALA A 13 45.82 22.31 8.05
N ASN A 14 46.32 21.19 8.62
CA ASN A 14 45.53 19.95 8.75
C ASN A 14 44.99 19.69 10.17
N GLY A 15 45.57 20.31 11.21
CA GLY A 15 45.21 20.03 12.61
C GLY A 15 43.96 20.76 13.13
N ASP A 16 43.65 21.95 12.59
CA ASP A 16 42.44 22.70 12.97
C ASP A 16 41.17 22.04 12.42
N TYR A 17 41.22 21.49 11.20
CA TYR A 17 40.08 20.79 10.60
C TYR A 17 39.67 19.52 11.38
N ASP A 18 40.63 18.80 11.97
CA ASP A 18 40.35 17.60 12.78
C ASP A 18 39.72 17.97 14.14
N LEU A 19 40.15 19.07 14.75
CA LEU A 19 39.60 19.55 16.03
C LEU A 19 38.19 20.13 15.86
N GLU A 20 37.95 20.88 14.77
CA GLU A 20 36.64 21.41 14.42
C GLU A 20 35.65 20.28 14.09
N GLN A 21 36.09 19.26 13.34
CA GLN A 21 35.28 18.05 13.08
C GLN A 21 34.96 17.30 14.38
N GLN A 22 35.92 17.13 15.29
CA GLN A 22 35.69 16.44 16.55
C GLN A 22 34.71 17.20 17.46
N GLN A 23 34.81 18.53 17.51
CA GLN A 23 33.88 19.37 18.27
C GLN A 23 32.47 19.33 17.67
N GLN A 24 32.35 19.33 16.35
CA GLN A 24 31.09 19.20 15.64
C GLN A 24 30.43 17.83 15.87
N GLN A 25 31.24 16.77 15.95
CA GLN A 25 30.77 15.41 16.24
C GLN A 25 30.22 15.28 17.66
N LEU A 26 30.91 15.86 18.65
CA LEU A 26 30.46 15.92 20.04
C LEU A 26 29.14 16.68 20.19
N GLN A 27 28.99 17.78 19.45
CA GLN A 27 27.77 18.58 19.47
C GLN A 27 26.59 17.82 18.87
N GLN A 28 26.79 17.11 17.76
CA GLN A 28 25.78 16.22 17.18
C GLN A 28 25.39 15.07 18.13
N GLN A 29 26.37 14.53 18.87
CA GLN A 29 26.10 13.50 19.89
C GLN A 29 25.22 14.02 21.02
N GLN A 30 25.50 15.22 21.53
CA GLN A 30 24.68 15.81 22.59
C GLN A 30 23.26 16.13 22.11
N GLU A 31 23.12 16.63 20.89
CA GLU A 31 21.82 16.94 20.29
C GLU A 31 20.96 15.68 20.09
N THR A 32 21.58 14.58 19.63
CA THR A 32 20.90 13.28 19.47
C THR A 32 20.49 12.67 20.80
N GLU A 33 21.34 12.72 21.83
CA GLU A 33 20.98 12.27 23.18
C GLU A 33 19.82 13.08 23.78
N GLN A 34 19.81 14.41 23.56
CA GLN A 34 18.75 15.27 24.05
C GLN A 34 17.40 14.98 23.37
N LEU A 35 17.41 14.78 22.04
CA LEU A 35 16.24 14.37 21.28
C LEU A 35 15.71 13.02 21.76
N GLN A 36 16.60 12.06 22.04
CA GLN A 36 16.22 10.74 22.53
C GLN A 36 15.56 10.80 23.90
N GLN A 37 16.11 11.58 24.84
CA GLN A 37 15.49 11.80 26.16
C GLN A 37 14.12 12.47 26.05
N GLN A 38 13.99 13.46 25.15
CA GLN A 38 12.71 14.12 24.89
C GLN A 38 11.67 13.13 24.34
N ALA A 39 12.07 12.28 23.40
CA ALA A 39 11.22 11.23 22.85
C ALA A 39 10.76 10.26 23.95
N GLU A 40 11.66 9.78 24.81
CA GLU A 40 11.31 8.88 25.92
C GLU A 40 10.30 9.50 26.90
N GLN A 41 10.47 10.78 27.24
CA GLN A 41 9.51 11.49 28.09
C GLN A 41 8.13 11.60 27.42
N LEU A 42 8.09 11.94 26.13
CA LEU A 42 6.84 12.01 25.38
C LEU A 42 6.15 10.65 25.28
N LEU A 43 6.91 9.57 25.08
CA LEU A 43 6.40 8.21 25.06
C LEU A 43 5.69 7.84 26.37
N GLN A 44 6.29 8.16 27.52
CA GLN A 44 5.67 7.93 28.82
C GLN A 44 4.38 8.75 29.00
N GLN A 45 4.36 9.96 28.47
CA GLN A 45 3.20 10.84 28.54
C GLN A 45 2.04 10.35 27.65
N ILE A 46 2.33 9.91 26.43
CA ILE A 46 1.32 9.35 25.50
C ILE A 46 0.67 8.11 26.09
N LYS A 47 1.48 7.22 26.71
CA LYS A 47 0.95 6.04 27.42
C LYS A 47 -0.03 6.39 28.54
N ARG A 48 0.14 7.56 29.15
CA ARG A 48 -0.70 8.02 30.26
C ARG A 48 -1.95 8.74 29.77
N ASP A 49 -1.85 9.52 28.70
CA ASP A 49 -2.95 10.31 28.15
C ASP A 49 -2.80 10.47 26.63
N PRO A 50 -3.27 9.51 25.81
CA PRO A 50 -2.99 9.50 24.38
C PRO A 50 -3.60 10.70 23.62
N TRP A 51 -4.71 11.21 24.12
CA TRP A 51 -5.65 12.06 23.36
C TRP A 51 -5.28 13.54 23.30
N LYS A 52 -4.14 13.97 23.87
CA LYS A 52 -3.75 15.38 23.79
C LYS A 52 -3.25 15.73 22.39
N ALA A 53 -3.76 16.84 21.84
CA ALA A 53 -3.35 17.38 20.55
C ALA A 53 -1.83 17.63 20.45
N ALA A 54 -1.17 17.97 21.55
CA ALA A 54 0.29 18.15 21.59
C ALA A 54 1.06 16.86 21.21
N TYR A 55 0.49 15.69 21.49
CA TYR A 55 1.11 14.41 21.14
C TYR A 55 0.94 14.07 19.66
N TYR A 56 -0.17 14.47 19.06
CA TYR A 56 -0.35 14.43 17.61
C TYR A 56 0.70 15.31 16.90
N GLU A 57 0.87 16.56 17.34
CA GLU A 57 1.91 17.44 16.80
C GLU A 57 3.33 16.89 17.00
N ALA A 58 3.59 16.25 18.14
CA ALA A 58 4.86 15.60 18.40
C ALA A 58 5.09 14.42 17.44
N ALA A 59 4.08 13.59 17.19
CA ALA A 59 4.17 12.47 16.24
C ALA A 59 4.39 12.95 14.79
N LEU A 60 3.88 14.13 14.42
CA LEU A 60 4.19 14.74 13.11
C LEU A 60 5.67 15.14 12.96
N ARG A 61 6.36 15.43 14.08
CA ARG A 61 7.73 15.99 14.08
C ARG A 61 8.81 14.98 14.50
N ILE A 62 8.47 14.03 15.36
CA ILE A 62 9.42 13.13 16.04
C ILE A 62 9.08 11.68 15.66
N ARG A 63 9.97 11.04 14.90
CA ARG A 63 9.78 9.68 14.36
C ARG A 63 9.65 8.63 15.46
N GLU A 64 10.46 8.73 16.49
CA GLU A 64 10.51 7.79 17.63
C GLU A 64 9.17 7.75 18.37
N VAL A 65 8.37 8.80 18.23
CA VAL A 65 7.06 8.96 18.88
C VAL A 65 5.91 8.46 17.99
N GLN A 66 6.10 8.38 16.67
CA GLN A 66 5.07 7.98 15.70
C GLN A 66 4.48 6.61 16.00
N ARG A 67 5.33 5.60 16.20
CA ARG A 67 4.90 4.22 16.43
C ARG A 67 4.12 4.06 17.72
N ALA A 68 4.61 4.66 18.81
CA ALA A 68 3.89 4.58 20.08
C ALA A 68 2.61 5.40 20.06
N TYR A 69 2.58 6.52 19.34
CA TYR A 69 1.34 7.25 19.10
C TYR A 69 0.34 6.38 18.35
N ALA A 70 0.78 5.67 17.31
CA ALA A 70 -0.05 4.72 16.55
C ALA A 70 -0.60 3.56 17.38
N GLU A 71 0.14 3.10 18.39
CA GLU A 71 -0.33 2.05 19.29
C GLU A 71 -1.44 2.52 20.24
N HIS A 72 -1.52 3.82 20.51
CA HIS A 72 -2.39 4.38 21.55
C HIS A 72 -3.49 5.30 21.03
N CYS A 73 -3.36 5.82 19.81
CA CYS A 73 -4.30 6.73 19.18
C CYS A 73 -4.72 6.22 17.80
N PRO A 74 -5.98 6.45 17.39
CA PRO A 74 -6.38 6.24 16.01
C PRO A 74 -5.56 7.17 15.10
N ILE A 75 -4.98 6.59 14.07
CA ILE A 75 -4.23 7.31 13.05
C ILE A 75 -5.01 7.21 11.75
N ASP A 76 -5.16 8.36 11.12
CA ASP A 76 -5.70 8.45 9.77
C ASP A 76 -4.80 7.73 8.75
N GLU A 77 -5.41 7.02 7.80
CA GLU A 77 -4.69 6.26 6.79
C GLU A 77 -3.66 7.11 6.05
N GLU A 78 -4.01 8.35 5.67
CA GLU A 78 -3.13 9.22 4.90
C GLU A 78 -1.84 9.51 5.67
N LEU A 79 -1.98 9.77 6.98
CA LEU A 79 -0.84 10.04 7.84
C LEU A 79 0.07 8.82 7.98
N LEU A 80 -0.52 7.61 8.10
CA LEU A 80 0.26 6.37 8.17
C LEU A 80 1.02 6.10 6.86
N LEU A 81 0.37 6.34 5.71
CA LEU A 81 1.01 6.22 4.40
C LEU A 81 2.14 7.23 4.21
N GLN A 82 1.97 8.47 4.70
CA GLN A 82 3.04 9.48 4.69
C GLN A 82 4.25 9.03 5.51
N TRP A 83 4.04 8.44 6.70
CA TRP A 83 5.10 7.89 7.52
C TRP A 83 5.80 6.71 6.85
N PHE A 84 5.03 5.80 6.24
CA PHE A 84 5.58 4.70 5.46
C PHE A 84 6.44 5.18 4.27
N ASP A 85 5.98 6.18 3.52
CA ASP A 85 6.74 6.73 2.40
C ASP A 85 7.99 7.49 2.86
N ALA A 86 7.95 8.11 4.05
CA ALA A 86 9.13 8.69 4.68
C ALA A 86 10.16 7.60 5.04
N GLU A 87 9.69 6.50 5.63
CA GLU A 87 10.54 5.36 5.99
C GLU A 87 11.22 4.75 4.75
N ARG A 88 10.42 4.45 3.72
CA ARG A 88 10.93 3.91 2.45
C ARG A 88 11.97 4.80 1.78
N ARG A 89 11.75 6.12 1.80
CA ARG A 89 12.70 7.08 1.21
C ARG A 89 14.05 6.99 1.90
N GLN A 90 14.09 6.84 3.21
CA GLN A 90 15.33 6.69 3.97
C GLN A 90 16.03 5.34 3.71
N SER A 91 15.28 4.26 3.55
CA SER A 91 15.84 2.96 3.12
C SER A 91 16.47 3.05 1.73
N SER A 92 15.86 3.82 0.81
CA SER A 92 16.34 4.01 -0.56
C SER A 92 17.51 4.98 -0.68
N SER A 93 17.57 6.05 0.13
CA SER A 93 18.72 6.97 0.19
C SER A 93 19.95 6.32 0.80
N SER A 94 19.76 5.26 1.59
CA SER A 94 20.85 4.40 2.08
C SER A 94 21.32 3.36 1.05
N SER A 95 20.58 3.18 -0.06
CA SER A 95 20.73 2.01 -0.94
C SER A 95 20.86 2.28 -2.46
N ASN A 96 20.81 3.52 -2.97
CA ASN A 96 20.97 3.80 -4.41
C ASN A 96 21.95 4.96 -4.66
N ASN A 97 22.96 4.96 -5.54
CA ASN A 97 23.38 4.16 -6.71
C ASN A 97 22.66 2.84 -7.04
N SER A 98 21.48 2.95 -7.67
CA SER A 98 21.08 2.21 -8.89
C SER A 98 19.60 2.38 -9.23
N SER A 99 19.36 3.05 -10.35
CA SER A 99 18.28 2.84 -11.32
C SER A 99 16.81 2.98 -10.91
N ASN A 100 16.18 3.98 -11.57
CA ASN A 100 14.75 4.25 -11.67
C ASN A 100 13.89 3.02 -11.98
N SER A 101 12.85 2.81 -11.19
CA SER A 101 11.62 2.13 -11.59
C SER A 101 10.47 3.13 -11.59
N SER A 102 9.90 3.35 -12.77
CA SER A 102 8.79 4.26 -13.06
C SER A 102 7.53 3.95 -12.26
N LEU A 103 6.99 4.98 -11.61
CA LEU A 103 5.65 5.02 -11.02
C LEU A 103 4.58 4.99 -12.12
N CYS A 104 3.62 4.07 -12.04
CA CYS A 104 2.32 4.22 -12.69
C CYS A 104 1.40 4.99 -11.74
N SER A 105 1.18 6.27 -12.04
CA SER A 105 0.18 7.11 -11.41
C SER A 105 -1.22 6.73 -11.88
N ILE A 106 -2.16 6.65 -10.93
CA ILE A 106 -3.59 6.67 -11.20
C ILE A 106 -3.93 8.06 -11.77
N PRO A 107 -4.63 8.20 -12.92
CA PRO A 107 -4.77 9.48 -13.58
C PRO A 107 -5.82 10.35 -12.90
N ARG A 108 -5.39 11.52 -12.39
CA ARG A 108 -6.23 12.72 -12.25
C ARG A 108 -5.81 13.73 -13.31
N SER A 109 -6.77 14.15 -14.12
CA SER A 109 -6.60 15.08 -15.23
C SER A 109 -6.29 16.50 -14.76
N SER A 110 -5.19 17.10 -15.25
CA SER A 110 -5.16 18.44 -15.87
C SER A 110 -3.73 18.93 -16.14
N THR A 111 -3.43 19.13 -17.44
CA THR A 111 -2.68 20.22 -18.09
C THR A 111 -1.39 20.79 -17.47
N GLY A 112 -0.31 20.79 -18.26
CA GLY A 112 0.45 22.01 -18.49
C GLY A 112 1.98 21.98 -18.36
N SER A 113 2.64 21.90 -19.52
CA SER A 113 3.95 22.47 -19.86
C SER A 113 5.25 21.75 -19.44
N SER A 114 6.12 21.67 -20.45
CA SER A 114 7.42 21.02 -20.52
C SER A 114 8.50 22.06 -20.83
N THR A 115 9.74 21.86 -20.35
CA THR A 115 11.03 22.17 -21.02
C THR A 115 12.23 21.91 -20.08
N PRO A 116 13.49 21.74 -20.58
CA PRO A 116 14.36 20.63 -20.14
C PRO A 116 15.80 21.00 -19.69
N THR A 117 16.62 19.94 -19.48
CA THR A 117 18.08 19.78 -19.75
C THR A 117 19.16 19.97 -18.64
N THR A 118 19.68 18.81 -18.16
CA THR A 118 21.10 18.29 -18.15
C THR A 118 22.25 18.92 -17.30
N PRO A 119 23.35 18.16 -17.01
CA PRO A 119 23.95 18.02 -15.67
C PRO A 119 25.43 18.47 -15.57
N SER A 120 26.05 18.35 -14.38
CA SER A 120 27.51 18.43 -14.25
C SER A 120 28.08 17.50 -13.16
N ALA A 121 29.35 17.15 -13.36
CA ALA A 121 30.11 15.99 -12.89
C ALA A 121 30.78 16.10 -11.51
N GLY A 122 31.16 14.94 -10.95
CA GLY A 122 32.53 14.74 -10.43
C GLY A 122 32.71 14.12 -9.03
N SER A 123 33.10 12.82 -9.00
CA SER A 123 34.17 12.20 -8.16
C SER A 123 34.00 12.17 -6.61
N GLN A 124 34.35 11.17 -5.77
CA GLN A 124 35.17 9.93 -5.76
C GLN A 124 34.66 9.02 -4.59
N PRO A 125 35.07 7.73 -4.48
CA PRO A 125 34.50 6.78 -3.51
C PRO A 125 35.20 6.84 -2.15
N GLY A 126 34.43 7.13 -1.10
CA GLY A 126 34.81 6.94 0.30
C GLY A 126 34.29 5.62 0.83
N HIS A 127 35.14 4.87 1.52
CA HIS A 127 34.82 3.60 2.16
C HIS A 127 33.74 3.78 3.23
N SER A 128 32.60 3.10 3.08
CA SER A 128 31.61 2.95 4.15
C SER A 128 31.20 1.48 4.29
N SER A 129 31.74 0.87 5.34
CA SER A 129 31.26 -0.36 5.93
C SER A 129 29.93 -0.08 6.66
N SER A 130 28.80 -0.39 6.03
CA SER A 130 27.48 -0.39 6.69
C SER A 130 26.54 -1.36 5.97
N SER A 131 26.72 -2.64 6.20
CA SER A 131 25.87 -3.71 5.64
C SER A 131 24.76 -4.14 6.60
N SER A 132 24.51 -3.41 7.68
CA SER A 132 23.64 -3.83 8.79
C SER A 132 22.41 -2.94 9.06
N SER A 133 22.21 -1.85 8.32
CA SER A 133 21.11 -0.89 8.54
C SER A 133 19.93 -1.02 7.57
N SER A 134 20.09 -1.74 6.46
CA SER A 134 19.02 -1.89 5.46
C SER A 134 17.95 -2.89 5.87
N SER A 135 18.31 -3.92 6.64
CA SER A 135 17.35 -4.93 7.13
C SER A 135 16.40 -4.37 8.19
N SER A 136 16.89 -3.52 9.10
CA SER A 136 16.07 -2.93 10.16
C SER A 136 15.00 -1.97 9.63
N SER A 137 15.31 -1.17 8.61
CA SER A 137 14.36 -0.20 8.03
C SER A 137 13.25 -0.87 7.20
N VAL A 138 13.53 -1.97 6.49
CA VAL A 138 12.50 -2.76 5.78
C VAL A 138 11.54 -3.41 6.77
N ASP A 139 12.06 -3.96 7.87
CA ASP A 139 11.25 -4.55 8.93
C ASP A 139 10.39 -3.49 9.65
N GLU A 140 10.90 -2.26 9.82
CA GLU A 140 10.13 -1.14 10.35
C GLU A 140 8.99 -0.71 9.43
N ALA A 141 9.26 -0.57 8.13
CA ALA A 141 8.24 -0.21 7.14
C ALA A 141 7.12 -1.25 7.06
N LYS A 142 7.48 -2.55 7.09
CA LYS A 142 6.52 -3.66 7.17
C LYS A 142 5.65 -3.55 8.42
N ALA A 143 6.26 -3.29 9.57
CA ALA A 143 5.54 -3.25 10.82
C ALA A 143 4.61 -2.03 10.96
N LEU A 144 4.93 -0.90 10.31
CA LEU A 144 4.01 0.24 10.19
C LEU A 144 2.76 -0.13 9.38
N LEU A 145 2.93 -0.85 8.27
CA LEU A 145 1.79 -1.33 7.48
C LEU A 145 0.95 -2.35 8.24
N GLU A 146 1.59 -3.30 8.94
CA GLU A 146 0.89 -4.26 9.79
C GLU A 146 0.11 -3.55 10.91
N LEU A 147 0.67 -2.49 11.49
CA LEU A 147 -0.01 -1.67 12.48
C LEU A 147 -1.25 -0.99 11.87
N GLY A 148 -1.12 -0.38 10.69
CA GLY A 148 -2.25 0.22 9.97
C GLY A 148 -3.37 -0.79 9.71
N LEU A 149 -3.02 -1.97 9.19
CA LEU A 149 -3.97 -3.05 8.90
C LEU A 149 -4.72 -3.55 10.14
N ARG A 150 -4.11 -3.49 11.33
CA ARG A 150 -4.79 -3.85 12.59
C ARG A 150 -5.72 -2.77 13.11
N LEU A 151 -5.39 -1.50 12.88
CA LEU A 151 -6.14 -0.36 13.43
C LEU A 151 -7.34 -0.03 12.55
N GLN A 152 -7.10 0.16 11.25
CA GLN A 152 -8.09 0.54 10.27
C GLN A 152 -7.68 -0.06 8.91
N PRO A 153 -8.02 -1.33 8.65
CA PRO A 153 -7.68 -1.94 7.37
C PRO A 153 -8.41 -1.21 6.24
N SER A 154 -7.75 -1.00 5.10
CA SER A 154 -8.38 -0.46 3.89
C SER A 154 -7.80 -1.15 2.66
N VAL A 155 -8.46 -1.03 1.51
CA VAL A 155 -7.97 -1.63 0.26
C VAL A 155 -6.58 -1.07 -0.09
N SER A 156 -6.41 0.24 0.06
CA SER A 156 -5.16 0.94 -0.20
C SER A 156 -4.01 0.46 0.70
N LEU A 157 -4.25 0.29 2.00
CA LEU A 157 -3.25 -0.26 2.93
C LEU A 157 -2.87 -1.72 2.59
N TRP A 158 -3.85 -2.57 2.27
CA TRP A 158 -3.58 -3.94 1.85
C TRP A 158 -2.73 -4.00 0.58
N LEU A 159 -3.03 -3.17 -0.42
CA LEU A 159 -2.26 -3.10 -1.65
C LEU A 159 -0.82 -2.61 -1.40
N GLN A 160 -0.62 -1.65 -0.50
CA GLN A 160 0.73 -1.21 -0.11
C GLN A 160 1.50 -2.32 0.61
N TYR A 161 0.85 -3.02 1.55
CA TYR A 161 1.44 -4.17 2.24
C TYR A 161 1.85 -5.27 1.27
N ILE A 162 0.98 -5.63 0.34
CA ILE A 162 1.26 -6.65 -0.67
C ILE A 162 2.42 -6.22 -1.58
N ARG A 163 2.43 -4.97 -2.06
CA ARG A 163 3.56 -4.44 -2.85
C ARG A 163 4.88 -4.47 -2.07
N HIS A 164 4.82 -4.22 -0.76
CA HIS A 164 6.00 -4.34 0.09
C HIS A 164 6.48 -5.80 0.18
N LEU A 165 5.57 -6.77 0.33
CA LEU A 165 5.92 -8.21 0.31
C LEU A 165 6.51 -8.66 -1.04
N GLU A 166 5.99 -8.15 -2.16
CA GLU A 166 6.52 -8.43 -3.50
C GLU A 166 7.94 -7.85 -3.68
N GLY A 167 8.17 -6.63 -3.19
CA GLY A 167 9.43 -5.91 -3.30
C GLY A 167 10.52 -6.32 -2.29
N ALA A 168 10.15 -7.04 -1.22
CA ALA A 168 11.10 -7.52 -0.21
C ALA A 168 12.06 -8.56 -0.83
N ALA A 169 13.25 -8.10 -1.22
CA ALA A 169 14.28 -8.92 -1.84
C ALA A 169 15.23 -9.59 -0.81
N ALA A 170 15.64 -10.81 -1.14
CA ALA A 170 16.79 -11.59 -0.65
C ALA A 170 16.65 -12.60 0.51
N ALA A 171 15.69 -12.52 1.44
CA ALA A 171 15.69 -13.44 2.60
C ALA A 171 14.87 -14.74 2.43
N ALA A 172 13.73 -14.68 1.74
CA ALA A 172 12.81 -15.82 1.61
C ALA A 172 12.95 -16.52 0.25
N ALA A 173 12.77 -17.85 0.24
CA ALA A 173 12.70 -18.61 -1.00
C ALA A 173 11.53 -18.10 -1.86
N ALA A 174 11.65 -18.18 -3.20
CA ALA A 174 10.62 -17.68 -4.12
C ALA A 174 9.22 -18.25 -3.81
N ALA A 175 9.15 -19.54 -3.48
CA ALA A 175 7.91 -20.21 -3.10
C ALA A 175 7.28 -19.66 -1.81
N ASP A 176 8.09 -19.32 -0.81
CA ASP A 176 7.62 -18.73 0.45
C ASP A 176 7.03 -17.34 0.19
N ARG A 177 7.67 -16.55 -0.68
CA ARG A 177 7.17 -15.23 -1.06
C ARG A 177 5.85 -15.33 -1.81
N GLU A 178 5.75 -16.23 -2.79
CA GLU A 178 4.51 -16.45 -3.52
C GLU A 178 3.35 -16.81 -2.59
N TRP A 179 3.61 -17.70 -1.63
CA TRP A 179 2.61 -18.08 -0.63
C TRP A 179 2.21 -16.89 0.25
N GLN A 180 3.17 -16.10 0.74
CA GLN A 180 2.89 -14.92 1.56
C GLN A 180 2.03 -13.87 0.84
N VAL A 181 2.33 -13.60 -0.44
CA VAL A 181 1.57 -12.65 -1.25
C VAL A 181 0.14 -13.16 -1.49
N ARG A 182 -0.02 -14.44 -1.85
CA ARG A 182 -1.34 -15.07 -2.02
C ARG A 182 -2.15 -15.03 -0.72
N PHE A 183 -1.52 -15.36 0.39
CA PHE A 183 -2.14 -15.33 1.71
C PHE A 183 -2.60 -13.91 2.07
N ALA A 184 -1.78 -12.89 1.79
CA ALA A 184 -2.16 -11.50 2.00
C ALA A 184 -3.36 -11.07 1.14
N PHE A 185 -3.40 -11.47 -0.14
CA PHE A 185 -4.57 -11.22 -1.00
C PHE A 185 -5.84 -11.91 -0.46
N GLU A 186 -5.76 -13.18 -0.08
CA GLU A 186 -6.93 -13.90 0.45
C GLU A 186 -7.42 -13.29 1.77
N ASN A 187 -6.51 -12.88 2.66
CA ASN A 187 -6.88 -12.18 3.90
C ASN A 187 -7.56 -10.84 3.62
N ALA A 188 -7.03 -10.06 2.68
CA ALA A 188 -7.65 -8.80 2.27
C ALA A 188 -9.06 -9.05 1.71
N LEU A 189 -9.22 -10.12 0.91
CA LEU A 189 -10.50 -10.50 0.33
C LEU A 189 -11.52 -11.01 1.36
N CYS A 190 -11.11 -11.53 2.52
CA CYS A 190 -12.06 -11.86 3.59
C CYS A 190 -12.94 -10.66 4.00
N THR A 191 -12.38 -9.45 3.92
CA THR A 191 -13.06 -8.20 4.31
C THR A 191 -13.56 -7.41 3.11
N PHE A 192 -12.73 -7.28 2.06
CA PHE A 192 -12.95 -6.30 0.98
C PHE A 192 -13.44 -6.91 -0.34
N GLN A 193 -13.67 -8.22 -0.41
CA GLN A 193 -14.15 -8.84 -1.67
C GLN A 193 -15.45 -8.24 -2.20
N LEU A 194 -16.32 -7.75 -1.30
CA LEU A 194 -17.62 -7.15 -1.60
C LEU A 194 -17.61 -5.61 -1.54
N HIS A 195 -16.44 -5.00 -1.40
CA HIS A 195 -16.32 -3.55 -1.45
C HIS A 195 -16.71 -3.04 -2.84
N ALA A 196 -17.79 -2.26 -2.93
CA ALA A 196 -18.45 -1.94 -4.20
C ALA A 196 -17.53 -1.30 -5.25
N LEU A 197 -16.70 -0.33 -4.83
CA LEU A 197 -15.89 0.48 -5.76
C LEU A 197 -14.40 0.14 -5.73
N GLU A 198 -13.81 -0.07 -4.55
CA GLU A 198 -12.38 -0.39 -4.40
C GLU A 198 -12.06 -1.89 -4.40
N GLY A 199 -13.02 -2.77 -4.10
CA GLY A 199 -12.84 -4.23 -4.18
C GLY A 199 -12.32 -4.70 -5.55
N PRO A 200 -12.83 -4.17 -6.68
CA PRO A 200 -12.27 -4.42 -8.01
C PRO A 200 -10.76 -4.17 -8.14
N CYS A 201 -10.21 -3.17 -7.45
CA CYS A 201 -8.77 -2.90 -7.47
C CYS A 201 -7.97 -4.03 -6.82
N LEU A 202 -8.46 -4.58 -5.70
CA LEU A 202 -7.83 -5.71 -5.02
C LEU A 202 -7.86 -6.99 -5.87
N TRP A 203 -9.02 -7.29 -6.48
CA TRP A 203 -9.16 -8.42 -7.40
C TRP A 203 -8.25 -8.30 -8.63
N GLY A 204 -8.20 -7.11 -9.24
CA GLY A 204 -7.34 -6.82 -10.39
C GLY A 204 -5.86 -6.97 -10.05
N ALA A 205 -5.42 -6.47 -8.88
CA ALA A 205 -4.06 -6.64 -8.40
C ALA A 205 -3.70 -8.12 -8.19
N TYR A 206 -4.61 -8.93 -7.63
CA TYR A 206 -4.36 -10.36 -7.43
C TYR A 206 -4.24 -11.10 -8.77
N ARG A 207 -5.13 -10.84 -9.74
CA ARG A 207 -4.99 -11.38 -11.09
C ARG A 207 -3.68 -10.96 -11.74
N HIS A 208 -3.28 -9.71 -11.57
CA HIS A 208 -2.03 -9.20 -12.11
C HIS A 208 -0.81 -9.93 -11.55
N PHE A 209 -0.77 -10.16 -10.24
CA PHE A 209 0.26 -10.96 -9.57
C PHE A 209 0.31 -12.38 -10.14
N GLU A 210 -0.82 -13.07 -10.24
CA GLU A 210 -0.87 -14.44 -10.78
C GLU A 210 -0.50 -14.47 -12.28
N ALA A 211 -0.81 -13.42 -13.06
CA ALA A 211 -0.38 -13.29 -14.45
C ALA A 211 1.13 -13.04 -14.58
N GLN A 212 1.78 -12.35 -13.63
CA GLN A 212 3.24 -12.26 -13.58
C GLN A 212 3.88 -13.63 -13.37
N LEU A 213 3.36 -14.43 -12.45
CA LEU A 213 3.83 -15.80 -12.22
C LEU A 213 3.66 -16.68 -13.47
N LEU A 214 2.53 -16.57 -14.15
CA LEU A 214 2.30 -17.29 -15.41
C LEU A 214 3.39 -16.98 -16.46
N ARG A 215 3.70 -15.69 -16.65
CA ARG A 215 4.76 -15.26 -17.57
C ARG A 215 6.13 -15.78 -17.16
N HIS A 216 6.43 -15.86 -15.87
CA HIS A 216 7.67 -16.45 -15.36
C HIS A 216 7.76 -17.95 -15.72
N TRP A 217 6.68 -18.71 -15.53
CA TRP A 217 6.65 -20.13 -15.90
C TRP A 217 6.75 -20.37 -17.40
N GLN A 218 6.12 -19.52 -18.23
CA GLN A 218 6.20 -19.61 -19.69
C GLN A 218 7.60 -19.25 -20.23
N SER A 219 8.29 -18.29 -19.61
CA SER A 219 9.61 -17.83 -20.05
C SER A 219 10.77 -18.71 -19.58
N SER A 220 10.59 -19.57 -18.58
CA SER A 220 11.62 -20.47 -18.01
C SER A 220 12.05 -21.64 -18.92
N SER A 221 11.96 -21.49 -20.24
CA SER A 221 12.06 -22.52 -21.28
C SER A 221 13.49 -23.00 -21.62
N SER A 222 14.43 -23.00 -20.67
CA SER A 222 15.82 -23.43 -20.90
C SER A 222 16.10 -24.93 -20.62
N SER A 223 15.07 -25.73 -20.30
CA SER A 223 15.24 -27.11 -19.85
C SER A 223 15.23 -28.12 -21.01
N SER A 224 16.33 -28.88 -21.17
CA SER A 224 16.52 -29.82 -22.28
C SER A 224 15.89 -31.21 -22.07
N SER A 225 15.31 -31.48 -20.89
CA SER A 225 14.77 -32.81 -20.56
C SER A 225 13.24 -32.87 -20.69
N ARG A 226 12.74 -33.97 -21.29
CA ARG A 226 11.29 -34.22 -21.48
C ARG A 226 10.50 -34.20 -20.16
N GLN A 227 11.10 -34.64 -19.04
CA GLN A 227 10.45 -34.63 -17.73
C GLN A 227 10.26 -33.22 -17.18
N GLN A 228 11.25 -32.34 -17.31
CA GLN A 228 11.13 -30.95 -16.86
C GLN A 228 10.12 -30.17 -17.70
N GLN A 229 10.06 -30.43 -19.02
CA GLN A 229 9.07 -29.81 -19.90
C GLN A 229 7.63 -30.18 -19.51
N GLN A 230 7.38 -31.44 -19.14
CA GLN A 230 6.06 -31.87 -18.65
C GLN A 230 5.68 -31.21 -17.33
N GLN A 231 6.62 -31.12 -16.38
CA GLN A 231 6.39 -30.43 -15.11
C GLN A 231 6.08 -28.94 -15.32
N GLN A 232 6.83 -28.28 -16.20
CA GLN A 232 6.59 -26.87 -16.54
C GLN A 232 5.20 -26.66 -17.16
N GLN A 233 4.78 -27.52 -18.10
CA GLN A 233 3.44 -27.46 -18.69
C GLN A 233 2.36 -27.63 -17.62
N GLN A 234 2.55 -28.54 -16.67
CA GLN A 234 1.61 -28.72 -15.56
C GLN A 234 1.51 -27.45 -14.68
N GLN A 235 2.63 -26.81 -14.36
CA GLN A 235 2.64 -25.54 -13.61
C GLN A 235 1.90 -24.43 -14.35
N VAL A 236 2.12 -24.30 -15.67
CA VAL A 236 1.40 -23.34 -16.52
C VAL A 236 -0.11 -23.59 -16.49
N GLN A 237 -0.55 -24.85 -16.59
CA GLN A 237 -1.98 -25.18 -16.54
C GLN A 237 -2.61 -24.91 -15.17
N LEU A 238 -1.91 -25.23 -14.07
CA LEU A 238 -2.35 -24.89 -12.72
C LEU A 238 -2.50 -23.38 -12.54
N GLN A 239 -1.56 -22.62 -13.11
CA GLN A 239 -1.55 -21.17 -13.02
C GLN A 239 -2.70 -20.54 -13.83
N ILE A 240 -2.98 -21.04 -15.04
CA ILE A 240 -4.16 -20.65 -15.84
C ILE A 240 -5.45 -20.95 -15.05
N ALA A 241 -5.58 -22.15 -14.49
CA ALA A 241 -6.77 -22.53 -13.72
C ALA A 241 -6.98 -21.61 -12.50
N ARG A 242 -5.89 -21.19 -11.85
CA ARG A 242 -5.93 -20.26 -10.71
C ARG A 242 -6.45 -18.88 -11.12
N ILE A 243 -5.91 -18.30 -12.19
CA ILE A 243 -6.36 -16.99 -12.69
C ILE A 243 -7.84 -17.06 -13.12
N ARG A 244 -8.25 -18.13 -13.81
CA ARG A 244 -9.66 -18.35 -14.17
C ARG A 244 -10.57 -18.40 -12.94
N THR A 245 -10.11 -19.07 -11.88
CA THR A 245 -10.85 -19.14 -10.62
C THR A 245 -11.04 -17.74 -10.00
N LEU A 246 -10.02 -16.87 -10.08
CA LEU A 246 -10.15 -15.48 -9.63
C LEU A 246 -11.17 -14.69 -10.46
N PHE A 247 -11.19 -14.86 -11.79
CA PHE A 247 -12.22 -14.27 -12.64
C PHE A 247 -13.62 -14.72 -12.21
N TYR A 248 -13.85 -16.03 -12.08
CA TYR A 248 -15.16 -16.55 -11.67
C TYR A 248 -15.58 -16.05 -10.29
N ARG A 249 -14.65 -16.01 -9.33
CA ARG A 249 -14.90 -15.49 -7.99
C ARG A 249 -15.31 -14.02 -7.99
N GLN A 250 -14.76 -13.19 -8.88
CA GLN A 250 -15.16 -11.79 -8.97
C GLN A 250 -16.41 -11.57 -9.83
N LEU A 251 -16.55 -12.29 -10.96
CA LEU A 251 -17.68 -12.14 -11.89
C LEU A 251 -19.03 -12.46 -11.23
N GLN A 252 -19.05 -13.24 -10.16
CA GLN A 252 -20.25 -13.54 -9.38
C GLN A 252 -20.60 -12.48 -8.32
N LEU A 253 -19.82 -11.40 -8.17
CA LEU A 253 -20.00 -10.40 -7.12
C LEU A 253 -20.59 -9.08 -7.69
N PRO A 254 -21.60 -8.46 -7.03
CA PRO A 254 -22.22 -7.23 -7.50
C PRO A 254 -21.34 -6.00 -7.19
N LEU A 255 -20.29 -5.81 -7.99
CA LEU A 255 -19.29 -4.75 -7.85
C LEU A 255 -19.35 -3.75 -9.02
N GLY A 256 -18.70 -2.60 -8.85
CA GLY A 256 -18.44 -1.67 -9.95
C GLY A 256 -17.50 -2.26 -11.00
N GLY A 257 -17.60 -1.81 -12.26
CA GLY A 257 -16.71 -2.23 -13.35
C GLY A 257 -16.96 -3.65 -13.91
N LEU A 258 -18.09 -4.29 -13.59
CA LEU A 258 -18.40 -5.65 -14.03
C LEU A 258 -18.36 -5.84 -15.57
N GLY A 259 -18.78 -4.83 -16.34
CA GLY A 259 -18.74 -4.88 -17.80
C GLY A 259 -17.31 -5.00 -18.33
N ASP A 260 -16.43 -4.11 -17.89
CA ASP A 260 -15.01 -4.12 -18.27
C ASP A 260 -14.33 -5.43 -17.85
N LEU A 261 -14.70 -5.97 -16.68
CA LEU A 261 -14.20 -7.27 -16.19
C LEU A 261 -14.59 -8.44 -17.09
N LEU A 262 -15.83 -8.45 -17.60
CA LEU A 262 -16.28 -9.52 -18.50
C LEU A 262 -15.52 -9.48 -19.83
N ASP A 263 -15.29 -8.29 -20.37
CA ASP A 263 -14.50 -8.09 -21.59
C ASP A 263 -13.03 -8.51 -21.37
N GLU A 264 -12.42 -8.12 -20.24
CA GLU A 264 -11.08 -8.58 -19.83
C GLU A 264 -11.02 -10.11 -19.78
N TYR A 265 -11.99 -10.76 -19.13
CA TYR A 265 -12.03 -12.22 -19.01
C TYR A 265 -12.14 -12.91 -20.37
N ARG A 266 -12.97 -12.37 -21.28
CA ARG A 266 -13.14 -12.92 -22.62
C ARG A 266 -11.82 -12.95 -23.39
N VAL A 267 -11.13 -11.81 -23.41
CA VAL A 267 -9.83 -11.67 -24.09
C VAL A 267 -8.81 -12.61 -23.46
N TRP A 268 -8.72 -12.60 -22.13
CA TRP A 268 -7.77 -13.43 -21.39
C TRP A 268 -7.96 -14.94 -21.65
N GLU A 269 -9.21 -15.44 -21.65
CA GLU A 269 -9.51 -16.86 -21.87
C GLU A 269 -9.15 -17.28 -23.30
N LEU A 270 -9.45 -16.44 -24.30
CA LEU A 270 -9.09 -16.67 -25.70
C LEU A 270 -7.57 -16.73 -25.89
N GLU A 271 -6.82 -15.79 -25.30
CA GLU A 271 -5.36 -15.73 -25.40
C GLU A 271 -4.66 -16.97 -24.82
N HIS A 272 -5.18 -17.55 -23.72
CA HIS A 272 -4.49 -18.61 -22.99
C HIS A 272 -4.97 -20.02 -23.31
N THR A 273 -6.19 -20.17 -23.85
CA THR A 273 -6.75 -21.49 -24.18
C THR A 273 -7.08 -21.67 -25.66
N GLY A 274 -7.13 -20.59 -26.44
CA GLY A 274 -7.60 -20.62 -27.84
C GLY A 274 -9.08 -20.98 -27.97
N SER A 275 -9.85 -20.96 -26.87
CA SER A 275 -11.25 -21.37 -26.85
C SER A 275 -12.08 -20.46 -25.94
N GLU A 276 -13.27 -20.08 -26.38
CA GLU A 276 -14.24 -19.38 -25.53
C GLU A 276 -15.18 -20.35 -24.78
N ALA A 277 -14.89 -21.65 -24.74
CA ALA A 277 -15.78 -22.63 -24.10
C ALA A 277 -16.06 -22.28 -22.62
N ALA A 278 -15.00 -21.91 -21.88
CA ALA A 278 -15.08 -21.50 -20.48
C ALA A 278 -15.66 -20.08 -20.28
N PHE A 279 -15.69 -19.25 -21.33
CA PHE A 279 -16.26 -17.90 -21.26
C PHE A 279 -17.76 -17.92 -20.94
N SER A 280 -18.50 -18.88 -21.50
CA SER A 280 -19.94 -19.03 -21.27
C SER A 280 -20.31 -19.15 -19.79
N VAL A 281 -19.48 -19.86 -19.01
CA VAL A 281 -19.64 -19.99 -17.55
C VAL A 281 -19.45 -18.62 -16.88
N GLY A 282 -18.37 -17.91 -17.19
CA GLY A 282 -18.11 -16.58 -16.65
C GLY A 282 -19.19 -15.55 -17.01
N ALA A 283 -19.71 -15.59 -18.23
CA ALA A 283 -20.80 -14.73 -18.68
C ALA A 283 -22.11 -14.98 -17.89
N SER A 284 -22.39 -16.23 -17.53
CA SER A 284 -23.55 -16.56 -16.70
C SER A 284 -23.43 -16.04 -15.26
N LEU A 285 -22.24 -16.15 -14.65
CA LEU A 285 -21.94 -15.59 -13.33
C LEU A 285 -22.08 -14.06 -13.35
N HIS A 286 -21.51 -13.42 -14.36
CA HIS A 286 -21.62 -11.97 -14.58
C HIS A 286 -23.07 -11.51 -14.71
N ALA A 287 -23.91 -12.22 -15.48
CA ALA A 287 -25.29 -11.80 -15.70
C ALA A 287 -26.08 -11.68 -14.38
N ALA A 288 -25.89 -12.64 -13.46
CA ALA A 288 -26.51 -12.60 -12.14
C ALA A 288 -25.98 -11.42 -11.30
N ALA A 289 -24.65 -11.26 -11.24
CA ALA A 289 -24.01 -10.19 -10.49
C ALA A 289 -24.35 -8.79 -11.01
N ALA A 290 -24.40 -8.60 -12.33
CA ALA A 290 -24.71 -7.34 -12.98
C ALA A 290 -26.18 -6.93 -12.77
N ALA A 291 -27.10 -7.91 -12.77
CA ALA A 291 -28.50 -7.67 -12.42
C ALA A 291 -28.62 -7.21 -10.96
N GLU A 292 -27.92 -7.88 -10.04
CA GLU A 292 -27.90 -7.51 -8.63
C GLU A 292 -27.29 -6.12 -8.39
N TRP A 293 -26.13 -5.84 -8.99
CA TRP A 293 -25.48 -4.53 -8.95
C TRP A 293 -26.43 -3.42 -9.39
N SER A 294 -27.10 -3.61 -10.53
CA SER A 294 -28.02 -2.62 -11.10
C SER A 294 -29.26 -2.41 -10.23
N ARG A 295 -29.74 -3.48 -9.58
CA ARG A 295 -30.95 -3.46 -8.76
C ARG A 295 -30.73 -2.83 -7.38
N SER A 296 -29.62 -3.16 -6.70
CA SER A 296 -29.47 -2.86 -5.27
C SER A 296 -28.35 -1.88 -4.92
N ARG A 297 -27.27 -1.76 -5.70
CA ARG A 297 -26.10 -0.96 -5.30
C ARG A 297 -25.85 0.26 -6.16
N LYS A 298 -25.92 0.11 -7.50
CA LYS A 298 -25.53 1.15 -8.46
C LYS A 298 -26.16 2.51 -8.18
N ALA A 299 -27.46 2.53 -7.87
CA ALA A 299 -28.17 3.77 -7.58
C ALA A 299 -27.69 4.43 -6.27
N PHE A 300 -27.37 3.65 -5.24
CA PHE A 300 -26.84 4.19 -3.98
C PHE A 300 -25.43 4.73 -4.16
N GLU A 301 -24.56 4.04 -4.91
CA GLU A 301 -23.21 4.54 -5.19
C GLU A 301 -23.25 5.91 -5.89
N MET A 302 -24.16 6.10 -6.86
CA MET A 302 -24.34 7.42 -7.47
C MET A 302 -24.93 8.46 -6.51
N LYS A 303 -25.86 8.06 -5.63
CA LYS A 303 -26.41 8.96 -4.61
C LYS A 303 -25.35 9.41 -3.60
N VAL A 304 -24.47 8.50 -3.15
CA VAL A 304 -23.38 8.81 -2.22
C VAL A 304 -22.46 9.84 -2.85
N GLN A 305 -22.03 9.61 -4.09
CA GLN A 305 -21.17 10.54 -4.82
C GLN A 305 -21.81 11.93 -4.95
N ASN A 306 -23.08 12.00 -5.38
CA ASN A 306 -23.79 13.27 -5.52
C ASN A 306 -23.96 13.99 -4.17
N ALA A 307 -24.26 13.25 -3.10
CA ALA A 307 -24.42 13.79 -1.77
C ALA A 307 -23.10 14.32 -1.21
N LEU A 308 -21.99 13.63 -1.47
CA LEU A 308 -20.64 14.09 -1.11
C LEU A 308 -20.32 15.42 -1.80
N GLU A 309 -20.59 15.54 -3.10
CA GLU A 309 -20.35 16.78 -3.86
C GLU A 309 -21.19 17.95 -3.33
N GLU A 310 -22.48 17.71 -3.05
CA GLU A 310 -23.38 18.70 -2.46
C GLU A 310 -22.90 19.16 -1.08
N ASP A 311 -22.53 18.22 -0.21
CA ASP A 311 -22.10 18.49 1.15
C ASP A 311 -20.74 19.19 1.19
N GLN A 312 -19.80 18.83 0.29
CA GLN A 312 -18.54 19.55 0.11
C GLN A 312 -18.75 21.00 -0.33
N ALA A 313 -19.66 21.24 -1.29
CA ALA A 313 -19.98 22.59 -1.76
C ALA A 313 -20.58 23.47 -0.64
N ASN A 314 -21.37 22.86 0.24
CA ASN A 314 -22.08 23.54 1.32
C ASN A 314 -21.36 23.50 2.68
N ARG A 315 -20.21 22.80 2.78
CA ARG A 315 -19.44 22.56 4.01
C ARG A 315 -20.28 21.97 5.15
N GLN A 316 -21.09 20.97 4.83
CA GLN A 316 -21.96 20.26 5.76
C GLN A 316 -21.84 18.74 5.54
N ILE A 317 -22.64 17.92 6.26
CA ILE A 317 -22.62 16.44 6.13
C ILE A 317 -24.02 15.81 6.11
N HIS A 318 -25.07 16.61 5.93
CA HIS A 318 -26.44 16.15 6.10
C HIS A 318 -26.91 15.22 4.98
N SER A 319 -26.55 15.53 3.72
CA SER A 319 -26.97 14.76 2.56
C SER A 319 -26.32 13.38 2.58
N ILE A 320 -25.00 13.34 2.79
CA ILE A 320 -24.20 12.11 2.78
C ILE A 320 -24.57 11.20 3.95
N ALA A 321 -24.80 11.75 5.14
CA ALA A 321 -25.24 10.98 6.31
C ALA A 321 -26.62 10.33 6.11
N ARG A 322 -27.55 11.02 5.43
CA ARG A 322 -28.86 10.45 5.09
C ARG A 322 -28.74 9.33 4.08
N VAL A 323 -27.98 9.55 3.00
CA VAL A 323 -27.82 8.55 1.94
C VAL A 323 -27.14 7.28 2.46
N TRP A 324 -26.11 7.40 3.30
CA TRP A 324 -25.49 6.23 3.92
C TRP A 324 -26.46 5.45 4.82
N GLY A 325 -27.31 6.14 5.58
CA GLY A 325 -28.37 5.50 6.37
C GLY A 325 -29.32 4.68 5.51
N GLU A 326 -29.83 5.28 4.42
CA GLU A 326 -30.72 4.58 3.47
C GLU A 326 -30.02 3.39 2.79
N TYR A 327 -28.72 3.53 2.47
CA TYR A 327 -27.94 2.46 1.86
C TYR A 327 -27.75 1.28 2.83
N LEU A 328 -27.36 1.56 4.07
CA LEU A 328 -27.21 0.55 5.13
C LEU A 328 -28.53 -0.19 5.39
N ASP A 329 -29.64 0.53 5.46
CA ASP A 329 -30.96 -0.10 5.66
C ASP A 329 -31.33 -1.02 4.48
N SER A 330 -31.00 -0.63 3.25
CA SER A 330 -31.23 -1.48 2.08
C SER A 330 -30.38 -2.75 2.10
N GLU A 331 -29.10 -2.66 2.50
CA GLU A 331 -28.21 -3.82 2.62
C GLU A 331 -28.67 -4.76 3.75
N LYS A 332 -29.13 -4.20 4.87
CA LYS A 332 -29.73 -4.98 5.97
C LYS A 332 -30.98 -5.75 5.53
N GLN A 333 -31.82 -5.15 4.67
CA GLN A 333 -33.00 -5.81 4.11
C GLN A 333 -32.63 -6.97 3.17
N ILE A 334 -31.52 -6.86 2.44
CA ILE A 334 -30.98 -7.95 1.60
C ILE A 334 -30.48 -9.10 2.47
N GLY A 335 -29.92 -8.79 3.65
CA GLY A 335 -29.56 -9.78 4.67
C GLY A 335 -28.21 -10.47 4.46
N ASP A 336 -27.39 -9.99 3.52
CA ASP A 336 -26.02 -10.47 3.36
C ASP A 336 -25.10 -9.74 4.34
N THR A 337 -24.69 -10.45 5.40
CA THR A 337 -23.83 -9.92 6.47
C THR A 337 -22.54 -9.32 5.93
N ALA A 338 -21.89 -9.95 4.95
CA ALA A 338 -20.63 -9.44 4.42
C ALA A 338 -20.83 -8.12 3.66
N ARG A 339 -21.96 -7.97 2.96
CA ARG A 339 -22.33 -6.71 2.31
C ARG A 339 -22.66 -5.61 3.31
N VAL A 340 -23.38 -5.94 4.39
CA VAL A 340 -23.71 -4.97 5.44
C VAL A 340 -22.42 -4.48 6.12
N LEU A 341 -21.53 -5.38 6.51
CA LEU A 341 -20.28 -5.02 7.20
C LEU A 341 -19.35 -4.18 6.32
N VAL A 342 -19.16 -4.52 5.05
CA VAL A 342 -18.31 -3.69 4.16
C VAL A 342 -18.96 -2.34 3.85
N THR A 343 -20.30 -2.25 3.88
CA THR A 343 -21.01 -0.97 3.71
C THR A 343 -20.88 -0.11 4.97
N TYR A 344 -20.93 -0.72 6.16
CA TYR A 344 -20.61 -0.04 7.43
C TYR A 344 -19.17 0.48 7.43
N HIS A 345 -18.21 -0.34 7.00
CA HIS A 345 -16.81 0.07 6.91
C HIS A 345 -16.65 1.38 6.12
N ARG A 346 -17.24 1.43 4.92
CA ARG A 346 -17.21 2.60 4.05
C ARG A 346 -17.89 3.81 4.65
N ALA A 347 -19.07 3.61 5.25
CA ALA A 347 -19.77 4.70 5.92
C ALA A 347 -18.96 5.23 7.11
N LEU A 348 -18.26 4.37 7.86
CA LEU A 348 -17.40 4.75 8.98
C LEU A 348 -16.13 5.50 8.52
N GLU A 349 -15.56 5.14 7.37
CA GLU A 349 -14.43 5.89 6.78
C GLU A 349 -14.82 7.34 6.47
N GLU A 350 -16.03 7.58 5.96
CA GLU A 350 -16.50 8.92 5.60
C GLU A 350 -17.12 9.71 6.78
N LEU A 351 -17.86 9.03 7.66
CA LEU A 351 -18.68 9.66 8.69
C LEU A 351 -18.26 9.34 10.13
N GLY A 352 -17.40 8.35 10.35
CA GLY A 352 -17.14 7.79 11.68
C GLY A 352 -16.58 8.80 12.68
N ALA A 353 -15.82 9.80 12.22
CA ALA A 353 -15.32 10.88 13.06
C ALA A 353 -16.40 11.90 13.46
N LEU A 354 -17.45 12.04 12.64
CA LEU A 354 -18.49 13.05 12.78
C LEU A 354 -19.81 12.49 13.34
N ARG A 355 -19.99 11.17 13.29
CA ARG A 355 -21.17 10.44 13.76
C ARG A 355 -20.79 9.23 14.62
N PRO A 356 -20.49 9.42 15.91
CA PRO A 356 -20.16 8.34 16.83
C PRO A 356 -21.26 7.28 16.97
N GLU A 357 -22.52 7.63 16.72
CA GLU A 357 -23.65 6.70 16.74
C GLU A 357 -23.50 5.60 15.69
N LEU A 358 -22.85 5.87 14.56
CA LEU A 358 -22.64 4.89 13.50
C LEU A 358 -21.74 3.74 13.97
N TRP A 359 -20.76 4.02 14.82
CA TRP A 359 -19.94 3.00 15.47
C TRP A 359 -20.77 2.11 16.38
N ARG A 360 -21.69 2.70 17.15
CA ARG A 360 -22.61 1.95 18.02
C ARG A 360 -23.52 1.05 17.20
N GLU A 361 -24.13 1.57 16.14
CA GLU A 361 -24.99 0.80 15.24
C GLU A 361 -24.25 -0.36 14.57
N CYS A 362 -22.99 -0.14 14.17
CA CYS A 362 -22.14 -1.20 13.60
C CYS A 362 -21.82 -2.27 14.66
N ALA A 363 -21.45 -1.87 15.88
CA ALA A 363 -21.19 -2.80 16.97
C ALA A 363 -22.43 -3.61 17.37
N ASP A 364 -23.60 -2.96 17.44
CA ASP A 364 -24.88 -3.61 17.73
C ASP A 364 -25.30 -4.61 16.64
N TYR A 365 -24.86 -4.41 15.39
CA TYR A 365 -25.12 -5.36 14.30
C TYR A 365 -24.20 -6.60 14.36
N ILE A 366 -22.99 -6.45 14.90
CA ILE A 366 -21.99 -7.54 15.02
C ILE A 366 -22.23 -8.39 16.27
N ALA A 367 -22.77 -7.79 17.33
CA ALA A 367 -23.09 -8.44 18.61
C ALA A 367 -24.25 -9.44 18.50
#